data_AF-A0A7V1AFC3-F1
#
_entry.id   AF-A0A7V1AFC3-F1
#
_cell.length_a   1.000
_cell.length_b   1.000
_cell.length_c   1.000
_cell.angle_alpha   90.00
_cell.angle_beta   90.00
_cell.angle_gamma   90.00
#
_symmetry.space_group_name_H-M   'P 1'
#
loop_
_entity.id
_entity.type
_entity.pdbx_description
1 polymer ?
#
loop_
_entity_poly.entity_id
_entity_poly.type
_entity_poly.pdbx_seq_one_letter_code
_entity_poly.pdbx_strand_id
1 'polypeptide(L)'
;MTNRRNYYRILQVQPDAPLEIIRSCYYTLMRKLKQHPDLGGEHWNAVIINEAYATLRDSNKRAEYDKRLFEHYTKKPIPDKNSVRKPSISIFCPFCKRPLARKAKPGESCPSCRSPLQAMSTGEALHHDYHRSVDRIKKSGNLRYYSSWPQKGKEAKILDLSPKGIRFLCAEELDRELIVKLSSPLLKAIAKVIDTQKKEAGGKTFFAVGAQFLTVNFANPKGSFFSTII
;
A
#
# COMPACT_ATOMS: atom_id res chain seq x y z
N MET A 1 -20.35 35.65 28.48
CA MET A 1 -20.43 34.17 28.53
C MET A 1 -20.27 33.65 27.11
N THR A 2 -19.22 32.89 26.80
CA THR A 2 -18.98 32.42 25.42
C THR A 2 -19.91 31.26 25.11
N ASN A 3 -20.82 31.43 24.15
CA ASN A 3 -21.72 30.36 23.72
C ASN A 3 -20.92 29.25 23.02
N ARG A 4 -21.02 28.02 23.54
CA ARG A 4 -20.35 26.84 22.98
C ARG A 4 -21.14 26.16 21.85
N ARG A 5 -22.35 26.64 21.54
CA ARG A 5 -23.19 26.08 20.48
C ARG A 5 -22.75 26.62 19.12
N ASN A 6 -22.80 25.76 18.11
CA ASN A 6 -22.44 26.12 16.75
C ASN A 6 -23.47 27.12 16.16
N TYR A 7 -23.03 28.27 15.66
CA TYR A 7 -23.87 29.34 15.13
C TYR A 7 -24.67 28.93 13.90
N TYR A 8 -24.14 28.02 13.06
CA TYR A 8 -24.89 27.43 11.95
C TYR A 8 -26.08 26.61 12.44
N ARG A 9 -25.89 25.85 13.55
CA ARG A 9 -26.98 25.10 14.18
C ARG A 9 -28.01 26.00 14.84
N ILE A 10 -27.57 27.10 15.46
CA ILE A 10 -28.47 28.09 16.06
C ILE A 10 -29.39 28.71 14.99
N LEU A 11 -28.84 29.07 13.83
CA LEU A 11 -29.62 29.62 12.72
C LEU A 11 -30.28 28.56 11.83
N GLN A 12 -30.14 27.27 12.14
CA GLN A 12 -30.70 26.16 11.35
C GLN A 12 -30.27 26.19 9.87
N VAL A 13 -28.98 26.47 9.62
CA VAL A 13 -28.39 26.53 8.27
C VAL A 13 -27.12 25.68 8.20
N GLN A 14 -26.70 25.35 6.98
CA GLN A 14 -25.43 24.68 6.73
C GLN A 14 -24.25 25.66 6.61
N PRO A 15 -22.99 25.22 6.83
CA PRO A 15 -21.81 26.08 6.69
C PRO A 15 -21.57 26.65 5.30
N ASP A 16 -22.12 26.05 4.25
CA ASP A 16 -22.06 26.51 2.86
C ASP A 16 -23.25 27.44 2.49
N ALA A 17 -24.18 27.69 3.43
CA ALA A 17 -25.36 28.48 3.16
C ALA A 17 -25.01 29.91 2.70
N PRO A 18 -25.62 30.40 1.61
CA PRO A 18 -25.42 31.76 1.14
C PRO A 18 -26.08 32.76 2.10
N LEU A 19 -25.65 34.02 2.02
CA LEU A 19 -26.06 35.08 2.94
C LEU A 19 -27.58 35.29 2.99
N GLU A 20 -28.25 35.12 1.86
CA GLU A 20 -29.71 35.26 1.75
C GLU A 20 -30.45 34.24 2.61
N ILE A 21 -29.97 33.00 2.62
CA ILE A 21 -30.55 31.91 3.43
C ILE A 21 -30.33 32.19 4.92
N ILE A 22 -29.14 32.67 5.29
CA ILE A 22 -28.84 33.08 6.67
C ILE A 22 -29.80 34.19 7.15
N ARG A 23 -30.04 35.21 6.31
CA ARG A 23 -31.00 36.29 6.61
C ARG A 23 -32.43 35.75 6.75
N SER A 24 -32.87 34.92 5.82
CA SER A 24 -34.22 34.35 5.82
C SER A 24 -34.49 33.49 7.06
N CYS A 25 -33.54 32.64 7.44
CA CYS A 25 -33.64 31.82 8.65
C CYS A 25 -33.69 32.67 9.92
N TYR A 26 -32.87 33.72 10.01
CA TYR A 26 -32.91 34.67 11.13
C TYR A 26 -34.28 35.32 11.30
N TYR A 27 -34.86 35.87 10.22
CA TYR A 27 -36.18 36.49 10.27
C TYR A 27 -37.28 35.49 10.63
N THR A 28 -37.19 34.26 10.11
CA THR A 28 -38.12 33.19 10.42
C THR A 28 -38.07 32.82 11.89
N LEU A 29 -36.87 32.65 12.47
CA LEU A 29 -36.69 32.37 13.89
C LEU A 29 -37.26 33.50 14.77
N MET A 30 -36.91 34.74 14.49
CA MET A 30 -37.31 35.88 15.33
C MET A 30 -38.81 36.19 15.26
N ARG A 31 -39.39 36.18 14.05
CA ARG A 31 -40.77 36.65 13.83
C ARG A 31 -41.78 35.52 13.73
N LYS A 32 -41.56 34.57 12.80
CA LYS A 32 -42.53 33.51 12.53
C LYS A 32 -42.57 32.47 13.65
N LEU A 33 -41.40 32.12 14.18
CA LEU A 33 -41.24 31.19 15.30
C LEU A 33 -41.17 31.90 16.67
N LYS A 34 -41.47 33.21 16.69
CA LYS A 34 -41.65 34.05 17.88
C LYS A 34 -40.54 33.91 18.93
N GLN A 35 -39.29 33.77 18.50
CA GLN A 35 -38.15 33.68 19.43
C GLN A 35 -37.74 35.04 20.02
N HIS A 36 -38.38 36.14 19.59
CA HIS A 36 -38.17 37.48 20.16
C HIS A 36 -38.86 37.63 21.52
N PRO A 37 -38.25 38.31 22.52
CA PRO A 37 -38.87 38.53 23.83
C PRO A 37 -40.25 39.19 23.74
N ASP A 38 -40.39 40.22 22.90
CA ASP A 38 -41.66 40.93 22.68
C ASP A 38 -42.77 40.06 22.07
N LEU A 39 -42.44 38.89 21.52
CA LEU A 39 -43.39 37.96 20.91
C LEU A 39 -43.60 36.68 21.77
N GLY A 40 -43.12 36.70 23.02
CA GLY A 40 -43.22 35.57 23.96
C GLY A 40 -42.03 34.61 23.93
N GLY A 41 -40.94 35.00 23.27
CA GLY A 41 -39.69 34.24 23.27
C GLY A 41 -38.84 34.48 24.52
N GLU A 42 -37.90 33.58 24.77
CA GLU A 42 -36.94 33.72 25.86
C GLU A 42 -35.84 34.74 25.48
N HIS A 43 -35.58 35.72 26.36
CA HIS A 43 -34.59 36.77 26.10
C HIS A 43 -33.20 36.19 25.78
N TRP A 44 -32.78 35.15 26.52
CA TRP A 44 -31.49 34.50 26.31
C TRP A 44 -31.38 33.80 24.95
N ASN A 45 -32.48 33.25 24.41
CA ASN A 45 -32.50 32.65 23.07
C ASN A 45 -32.36 33.72 21.99
N ALA A 46 -33.07 34.84 22.13
CA ALA A 46 -32.97 35.96 21.19
C ALA A 46 -31.54 36.53 21.12
N VAL A 47 -30.87 36.67 22.27
CA VAL A 47 -29.47 37.12 22.34
C VAL A 47 -28.55 36.19 21.55
N ILE A 48 -28.69 34.88 21.73
CA ILE A 48 -27.87 33.86 21.04
C ILE A 48 -28.10 33.87 19.52
N ILE A 49 -29.36 33.98 19.09
CA ILE A 49 -29.73 34.05 17.67
C ILE A 49 -29.18 35.33 17.02
N ASN A 50 -29.25 36.47 17.73
CA ASN A 50 -28.69 37.74 17.27
C ASN A 50 -27.16 37.67 17.13
N GLU A 51 -26.48 37.06 18.11
CA GLU A 51 -25.02 36.86 18.08
C GLU A 51 -24.59 35.97 16.91
N ALA A 52 -25.29 34.86 16.70
CA ALA A 52 -25.05 33.96 15.58
C ALA A 52 -25.24 34.67 14.23
N TYR A 53 -26.33 35.42 14.08
CA TYR A 53 -26.61 36.17 12.86
C TYR A 53 -25.59 37.28 12.61
N ALA A 54 -25.21 38.05 13.63
CA ALA A 54 -24.21 39.10 13.53
C ALA A 54 -22.83 38.56 13.11
N THR A 55 -22.49 37.34 13.52
CA THR A 55 -21.24 36.66 13.14
C THR A 55 -21.31 36.10 11.72
N LEU A 56 -22.38 35.39 11.36
CA LEU A 56 -22.50 34.71 10.07
C LEU A 56 -22.85 35.63 8.89
N ARG A 57 -23.41 36.83 9.17
CA ARG A 57 -23.72 37.84 8.14
C ARG A 57 -22.48 38.53 7.58
N ASP A 58 -21.44 38.70 8.40
CA ASP A 58 -20.20 39.39 8.03
C ASP A 58 -19.19 38.37 7.52
N SER A 59 -18.65 38.58 6.31
CA SER A 59 -17.76 37.61 5.66
C SER A 59 -16.46 37.38 6.45
N ASN A 60 -15.90 38.44 7.05
CA ASN A 60 -14.64 38.35 7.79
C ASN A 60 -14.86 37.65 9.13
N LYS A 61 -15.93 37.99 9.84
CA LYS A 61 -16.29 37.32 11.10
C LYS A 61 -16.66 35.85 10.89
N ARG A 62 -17.37 35.54 9.80
CA ARG A 62 -17.70 34.16 9.41
C ARG A 62 -16.44 33.35 9.12
N ALA A 63 -15.50 33.90 8.34
CA ALA A 63 -14.24 33.23 8.05
C ALA A 63 -13.40 32.97 9.32
N GLU A 64 -13.33 33.94 10.24
CA GLU A 64 -12.65 33.76 11.52
C GLU A 64 -13.34 32.69 12.39
N TYR A 65 -14.67 32.71 12.42
CA TYR A 65 -15.47 31.70 13.10
C TYR A 65 -15.23 30.30 12.54
N ASP A 66 -15.24 30.16 11.22
CA ASP A 66 -14.99 28.89 10.52
C ASP A 66 -13.58 28.37 10.80
N LYS A 67 -12.58 29.24 10.85
CA LYS A 67 -11.21 28.88 11.24
C LYS A 67 -11.16 28.32 12.66
N ARG A 68 -11.81 28.99 13.63
CA ARG A 68 -11.89 28.51 15.02
C ARG A 68 -12.64 27.17 15.11
N LEU A 69 -13.72 27.03 14.32
CA LEU A 69 -14.50 25.79 14.23
C LEU A 69 -13.63 24.65 13.70
N PHE A 70 -12.89 24.89 12.62
CA PHE A 70 -11.96 23.94 12.05
C PHE A 70 -10.90 23.52 13.07
N GLU A 71 -10.24 24.47 13.76
CA GLU A 71 -9.24 24.16 14.78
C GLU A 71 -9.79 23.36 15.98
N HIS A 72 -11.08 23.55 16.31
CA HIS A 72 -11.73 22.87 17.42
C HIS A 72 -12.18 21.45 17.07
N TYR A 73 -12.74 21.25 15.87
CA TYR A 73 -13.30 19.96 15.43
C TYR A 73 -12.31 19.10 14.64
N THR A 74 -11.31 19.70 14.01
CA THR A 74 -10.17 18.90 13.55
C THR A 74 -9.45 18.40 14.78
N LYS A 75 -9.42 17.08 14.95
CA LYS A 75 -8.51 16.45 15.90
C LYS A 75 -7.12 16.89 15.47
N LYS A 76 -6.54 17.89 16.15
CA LYS A 76 -5.11 18.14 16.05
C LYS A 76 -4.46 16.78 16.23
N PRO A 77 -3.62 16.31 15.30
CA PRO A 77 -2.89 15.08 15.53
C PRO A 77 -2.18 15.31 16.86
N ILE A 78 -2.53 14.51 17.87
CA ILE A 78 -1.79 14.51 19.13
C ILE A 78 -0.34 14.32 18.66
N PRO A 79 0.59 15.25 18.94
CA PRO A 79 1.99 15.06 18.59
C PRO A 79 2.48 13.96 19.52
N ASP A 80 2.18 12.73 19.11
CA ASP A 80 2.49 11.56 19.87
C ASP A 80 3.95 11.26 19.63
N LYS A 81 4.79 11.83 20.50
CA LYS A 81 6.23 11.60 20.49
C LYS A 81 6.57 10.11 20.70
N ASN A 82 5.60 9.27 21.10
CA ASN A 82 5.79 7.86 21.44
C ASN A 82 4.85 6.86 20.73
N SER A 83 3.81 7.25 19.99
CA SER A 83 3.04 6.30 19.17
C SER A 83 3.69 6.08 17.82
N VAL A 84 4.80 5.37 17.84
CA VAL A 84 5.03 4.42 16.76
C VAL A 84 3.97 3.34 16.94
N ARG A 85 2.76 3.54 16.40
CA ARG A 85 1.78 2.46 16.26
C ARG A 85 2.43 1.44 15.33
N LYS A 86 3.17 0.48 15.90
CA LYS A 86 3.78 -0.59 15.13
C LYS A 86 2.64 -1.30 14.40
N PRO A 87 2.71 -1.44 13.08
CA PRO A 87 1.68 -2.15 12.35
C PRO A 87 1.55 -3.55 12.96
N SER A 88 0.31 -3.98 13.24
CA SER A 88 0.03 -5.30 13.82
C SER A 88 0.55 -6.44 12.95
N ILE A 89 0.79 -6.17 11.66
CA ILE A 89 1.42 -7.08 10.71
C ILE A 89 2.45 -6.30 9.89
N SER A 90 3.72 -6.69 10.01
CA SER A 90 4.83 -6.11 9.24
C SER A 90 5.44 -7.08 8.23
N ILE A 91 4.91 -8.31 8.15
CA ILE A 91 5.52 -9.40 7.39
C ILE A 91 4.51 -9.89 6.35
N PHE A 92 4.92 -9.85 5.08
CA PHE A 92 4.07 -10.21 3.95
C PHE A 92 4.82 -11.16 3.01
N CYS A 93 4.06 -11.98 2.27
CA CYS A 93 4.63 -12.74 1.16
C CYS A 93 5.22 -11.77 0.12
N PRO A 94 6.47 -11.97 -0.35
CA PRO A 94 7.10 -11.03 -1.28
C PRO A 94 6.36 -10.95 -2.62
N PHE A 95 5.67 -12.02 -3.00
CA PHE A 95 4.94 -12.15 -4.27
C PHE A 95 3.46 -11.77 -4.13
N CYS A 96 2.63 -12.60 -3.49
CA CYS A 96 1.17 -12.36 -3.44
C CYS A 96 0.71 -11.38 -2.35
N LYS A 97 1.64 -10.79 -1.60
CA LYS A 97 1.38 -9.81 -0.51
C LYS A 97 0.46 -10.30 0.59
N ARG A 98 0.18 -11.60 0.69
CA ARG A 98 -0.57 -12.18 1.81
C ARG A 98 0.16 -11.89 3.14
N PRO A 99 -0.54 -11.40 4.18
CA PRO A 99 0.03 -11.22 5.51
C PRO A 99 0.48 -12.56 6.10
N LEU A 100 1.61 -12.54 6.80
CA LEU A 100 2.21 -13.69 7.47
C LEU A 100 2.17 -13.47 8.99
N ALA A 101 1.74 -14.49 9.74
CA ALA A 101 1.65 -14.42 11.20
C ALA A 101 3.03 -14.31 11.87
N ARG A 102 4.08 -14.83 11.24
CA ARG A 102 5.46 -14.80 11.72
C ARG A 102 6.44 -14.81 10.56
N LYS A 103 7.73 -14.59 10.86
CA LYS A 103 8.82 -14.87 9.92
C LYS A 103 8.81 -16.36 9.56
N ALA A 104 9.04 -16.64 8.27
CA ALA A 104 9.06 -18.00 7.76
C ALA A 104 10.36 -18.72 8.13
N LYS A 105 10.28 -20.02 8.43
CA LYS A 105 11.43 -20.91 8.63
C LYS A 105 11.98 -21.39 7.28
N PRO A 106 13.22 -21.93 7.22
CA PRO A 106 13.75 -22.57 6.03
C PRO A 106 12.81 -23.63 5.45
N GLY A 107 12.64 -23.60 4.13
CA GLY A 107 11.76 -24.50 3.39
C GLY A 107 10.26 -24.10 3.40
N GLU A 108 9.82 -23.18 4.26
CA GLU A 108 8.41 -22.78 4.31
C GLU A 108 7.96 -22.03 3.04
N SER A 109 6.73 -22.32 2.61
CA SER A 109 6.10 -21.72 1.44
C SER A 109 4.84 -20.97 1.82
N CYS A 110 4.49 -19.95 1.04
CA CYS A 110 3.28 -19.17 1.24
C CYS A 110 2.03 -20.06 1.18
N PRO A 111 1.12 -20.02 2.15
CA PRO A 111 -0.09 -20.85 2.12
C PRO A 111 -1.06 -20.47 0.99
N SER A 112 -0.96 -19.28 0.42
CA SER A 112 -1.80 -18.84 -0.70
C SER A 112 -1.16 -19.13 -2.05
N CYS A 113 0.04 -18.61 -2.31
CA CYS A 113 0.67 -18.73 -3.62
C CYS A 113 1.72 -19.85 -3.73
N ARG A 114 2.04 -20.54 -2.63
CA ARG A 114 3.08 -21.58 -2.53
C ARG A 114 4.48 -21.12 -2.94
N SER A 115 4.73 -19.81 -2.98
CA SER A 115 6.07 -19.27 -3.20
C SER A 115 6.95 -19.46 -1.95
N PRO A 116 8.25 -19.76 -2.10
CA PRO A 116 9.15 -19.85 -0.96
C PRO A 116 9.24 -18.51 -0.25
N LEU A 117 9.24 -18.53 1.09
CA LEU A 117 9.11 -17.32 1.90
C LEU A 117 10.43 -16.83 2.51
N GLN A 118 11.43 -17.69 2.65
CA GLN A 118 12.72 -17.28 3.21
C GLN A 118 13.65 -16.78 2.10
N ALA A 119 14.25 -15.62 2.31
CA ALA A 119 15.38 -15.16 1.50
C ALA A 119 16.57 -16.08 1.72
N MET A 120 17.40 -16.29 0.69
CA MET A 120 18.66 -17.00 0.94
C MET A 120 19.47 -16.17 1.95
N SER A 121 19.82 -16.78 3.09
CA SER A 121 20.76 -16.18 4.02
C SER A 121 22.13 -16.10 3.32
N THR A 122 22.49 -14.91 2.87
CA THR A 122 23.81 -14.62 2.30
C THR A 122 24.90 -14.51 3.38
N GLY A 123 24.89 -15.36 4.41
CA GLY A 123 25.98 -15.32 5.38
C GLY A 123 25.74 -16.05 6.69
N GLU A 124 25.88 -17.38 6.68
CA GLU A 124 26.54 -18.09 7.78
C GLU A 124 27.47 -19.15 7.15
N ALA A 125 28.79 -18.86 7.21
CA ALA A 125 29.94 -19.73 6.97
C ALA A 125 29.84 -20.74 5.81
N LEU A 126 30.41 -20.51 4.63
CA LEU A 126 31.84 -20.50 4.35
C LEU A 126 32.09 -19.79 3.00
N HIS A 127 33.29 -19.23 2.82
CA HIS A 127 33.82 -18.62 1.59
C HIS A 127 33.54 -17.11 1.39
N HIS A 128 34.18 -16.30 2.25
CA HIS A 128 35.06 -15.24 1.75
C HIS A 128 35.95 -15.83 0.62
N ASP A 129 36.15 -15.10 -0.47
CA ASP A 129 37.10 -15.40 -1.57
C ASP A 129 36.63 -16.14 -2.84
N TYR A 130 35.35 -16.07 -3.23
CA TYR A 130 34.94 -16.40 -4.61
C TYR A 130 34.05 -15.32 -5.24
N HIS A 131 34.56 -14.09 -5.27
CA HIS A 131 34.04 -13.06 -6.18
C HIS A 131 34.50 -13.37 -7.62
N ARG A 132 33.52 -13.65 -8.49
CA ARG A 132 33.60 -13.86 -9.97
C ARG A 132 33.93 -15.27 -10.49
N SER A 133 33.11 -16.27 -10.17
CA SER A 133 32.76 -17.39 -11.07
C SER A 133 31.90 -18.41 -10.34
N VAL A 134 30.62 -18.11 -10.13
CA VAL A 134 29.67 -19.22 -9.88
C VAL A 134 29.13 -19.61 -11.24
N ASP A 135 29.67 -20.70 -11.77
CA ASP A 135 29.36 -21.17 -13.11
C ASP A 135 27.86 -21.29 -13.30
N ARG A 136 27.36 -20.53 -14.28
CA ARG A 136 25.97 -20.64 -14.73
C ARG A 136 25.82 -22.00 -15.39
N ILE A 137 25.21 -22.95 -14.69
CA ILE A 137 25.00 -24.27 -15.26
C ILE A 137 23.94 -24.13 -16.35
N LYS A 138 24.31 -24.48 -17.59
CA LYS A 138 23.38 -24.63 -18.71
C LYS A 138 22.45 -25.81 -18.41
N LYS A 139 21.39 -25.56 -17.64
CA LYS A 139 20.29 -26.50 -17.45
C LYS A 139 19.11 -26.04 -18.27
N SER A 140 18.89 -26.69 -19.40
CA SER A 140 17.65 -26.56 -20.16
C SER A 140 16.53 -27.27 -19.42
N GLY A 141 15.43 -26.56 -19.15
CA GLY A 141 14.27 -27.14 -18.49
C GLY A 141 13.04 -26.27 -18.69
N ASN A 142 11.86 -26.86 -18.53
CA ASN A 142 10.60 -26.12 -18.59
C ASN A 142 10.35 -25.41 -17.25
N LEU A 143 9.81 -24.20 -17.35
CA LEU A 143 9.49 -23.33 -16.22
C LEU A 143 8.10 -22.73 -16.41
N ARG A 144 7.38 -22.56 -15.31
CA ARG A 144 6.20 -21.69 -15.29
C ARG A 144 6.49 -20.44 -14.51
N TYR A 145 6.16 -19.28 -15.08
CA TYR A 145 6.24 -18.01 -14.38
C TYR A 145 4.85 -17.38 -14.20
N TYR A 146 4.75 -16.51 -13.20
CA TYR A 146 3.54 -15.80 -12.82
C TYR A 146 3.94 -14.36 -12.46
N SER A 147 3.29 -13.37 -13.06
CA SER A 147 3.48 -11.95 -12.72
C SER A 147 2.46 -11.45 -11.69
N SER A 148 1.37 -12.18 -11.50
CA SER A 148 0.39 -11.94 -10.44
C SER A 148 -0.16 -13.25 -9.87
N TRP A 149 -0.90 -13.16 -8.77
CA TRP A 149 -1.60 -14.30 -8.17
C TRP A 149 -3.03 -13.90 -7.78
N PRO A 150 -4.04 -14.71 -8.13
CA PRO A 150 -3.98 -15.96 -8.90
C PRO A 150 -3.88 -15.69 -10.42
N GLN A 151 -3.11 -16.50 -11.13
CA GLN A 151 -2.97 -16.44 -12.59
C GLN A 151 -2.70 -17.85 -13.13
N LYS A 152 -3.11 -18.16 -14.38
CA LYS A 152 -2.61 -19.34 -15.09
C LYS A 152 -1.11 -19.15 -15.37
N GLY A 153 -0.31 -20.15 -15.01
CA GLY A 153 1.14 -20.11 -15.19
C GLY A 153 1.50 -20.04 -16.67
N LYS A 154 2.33 -19.05 -17.03
CA LYS A 154 2.83 -18.85 -18.38
C LYS A 154 4.08 -19.70 -18.59
N GLU A 155 4.21 -20.30 -19.76
CA GLU A 155 5.33 -21.20 -20.06
C GLU A 155 6.60 -20.42 -20.40
N ALA A 156 7.72 -20.94 -19.94
CA ALA A 156 9.06 -20.43 -20.19
C ALA A 156 10.07 -21.58 -20.25
N LYS A 157 11.22 -21.33 -20.89
CA LYS A 157 12.35 -22.26 -20.92
C LYS A 157 13.53 -21.69 -20.17
N ILE A 158 14.11 -22.46 -19.25
CA ILE A 158 15.34 -22.08 -18.55
C ILE A 158 16.49 -22.12 -19.56
N LEU A 159 17.28 -21.04 -19.59
CA LEU A 159 18.50 -20.93 -20.40
C LEU A 159 19.74 -21.20 -19.54
N ASP A 160 19.82 -20.54 -18.39
CA ASP A 160 20.91 -20.69 -17.44
C ASP A 160 20.46 -20.46 -16.00
N LEU A 161 21.15 -21.09 -15.05
CA LEU A 161 20.83 -21.03 -13.62
C LEU A 161 22.10 -20.80 -12.80
N SER A 162 21.98 -20.00 -11.74
CA SER A 162 23.00 -19.79 -10.71
C SER A 162 22.33 -19.77 -9.32
N PRO A 163 23.08 -19.81 -8.22
CA PRO A 163 22.50 -19.65 -6.88
C PRO A 163 21.84 -18.28 -6.65
N LYS A 164 22.27 -17.23 -7.36
CA LYS A 164 21.75 -15.86 -7.18
C LYS A 164 20.64 -15.47 -8.16
N GLY A 165 20.43 -16.24 -9.23
CA GLY A 165 19.47 -15.88 -10.27
C GLY A 165 19.37 -16.88 -11.40
N ILE A 166 18.51 -16.55 -12.35
CA ILE A 166 18.11 -17.39 -13.47
C ILE A 166 17.96 -16.54 -14.72
N ARG A 167 18.25 -17.15 -15.87
CA ARG A 167 17.80 -16.64 -17.16
C ARG A 167 16.82 -17.61 -17.80
N PHE A 168 15.70 -17.10 -18.30
CA PHE A 168 14.70 -17.90 -19.00
C PHE A 168 14.17 -17.18 -20.23
N LEU A 169 13.61 -17.95 -21.15
CA LEU A 169 12.99 -17.47 -22.39
C LEU A 169 11.47 -17.57 -22.26
N CYS A 170 10.76 -16.48 -22.54
CA CYS A 170 9.29 -16.43 -22.58
C CYS A 170 8.77 -15.70 -23.82
N ALA A 171 7.46 -15.77 -24.07
CA ALA A 171 6.82 -15.15 -25.23
C ALA A 171 6.44 -13.67 -25.02
N GLU A 172 6.45 -13.20 -23.77
CA GLU A 172 6.03 -11.85 -23.40
C GLU A 172 7.19 -11.07 -22.80
N GLU A 173 7.15 -9.75 -23.00
CA GLU A 173 8.10 -8.82 -22.39
C GLU A 173 7.79 -8.65 -20.90
N LEU A 174 8.82 -8.64 -20.08
CA LEU A 174 8.71 -8.42 -18.64
C LEU A 174 9.47 -7.17 -18.23
N ASP A 175 8.78 -6.28 -17.53
CA ASP A 175 9.35 -5.02 -17.05
C ASP A 175 10.46 -5.24 -16.02
N ARG A 176 11.45 -4.34 -16.03
CA ARG A 176 12.50 -4.30 -15.01
C ARG A 176 11.88 -4.07 -13.63
N GLU A 177 12.47 -4.67 -12.60
CA GLU A 177 11.99 -4.68 -11.21
C GLU A 177 10.68 -5.45 -10.96
N LEU A 178 10.03 -6.01 -12.00
CA LEU A 178 8.85 -6.85 -11.82
C LEU A 178 9.18 -8.08 -10.96
N ILE A 179 8.33 -8.34 -9.97
CA ILE A 179 8.44 -9.53 -9.12
C ILE A 179 7.65 -10.67 -9.74
N VAL A 180 8.34 -11.75 -10.09
CA VAL A 180 7.74 -12.95 -10.66
C VAL A 180 7.90 -14.14 -9.73
N LYS A 181 6.87 -14.98 -9.68
CA LYS A 181 6.98 -16.33 -9.11
C LYS A 181 7.40 -17.29 -10.21
N LEU A 182 8.36 -18.14 -9.90
CA LEU A 182 8.91 -19.17 -10.78
C LEU A 182 8.65 -20.55 -10.17
N SER A 183 8.17 -21.49 -10.99
CA SER A 183 7.84 -22.85 -10.55
C SER A 183 8.24 -23.88 -11.60
N SER A 184 9.10 -24.80 -11.22
CA SER A 184 9.53 -25.95 -12.02
C SER A 184 9.81 -27.16 -11.12
N PRO A 185 10.02 -28.36 -11.70
CA PRO A 185 10.55 -29.50 -10.94
C PRO A 185 11.94 -29.24 -10.33
N LEU A 186 12.75 -28.36 -10.93
CA LEU A 186 14.11 -28.07 -10.48
C LEU A 186 14.15 -27.07 -9.31
N LEU A 187 13.22 -26.11 -9.30
CA LEU A 187 13.18 -25.04 -8.32
C LEU A 187 11.80 -24.41 -8.19
N LYS A 188 11.56 -23.82 -7.02
CA LYS A 188 10.52 -22.81 -6.79
C LYS A 188 11.21 -21.53 -6.35
N ALA A 189 10.81 -20.38 -6.88
CA ALA A 189 11.44 -19.10 -6.52
C ALA A 189 10.49 -17.92 -6.61
N ILE A 190 10.85 -16.84 -5.91
CA ILE A 190 10.44 -15.47 -6.22
C ILE A 190 11.66 -14.77 -6.78
N ALA A 191 11.54 -14.14 -7.94
CA ALA A 191 12.63 -13.45 -8.59
C ALA A 191 12.21 -12.04 -9.01
N LYS A 192 13.17 -11.12 -8.99
CA LYS A 192 13.03 -9.77 -9.52
C LYS A 192 13.67 -9.70 -10.89
N VAL A 193 12.95 -9.19 -11.89
CA VAL A 193 13.49 -8.98 -13.23
C VAL A 193 14.56 -7.89 -13.21
N ILE A 194 15.74 -8.19 -13.75
CA ILE A 194 16.88 -7.28 -13.80
C ILE A 194 17.12 -6.78 -15.23
N ASP A 195 16.90 -7.63 -16.22
CA ASP A 195 17.16 -7.38 -17.64
C ASP A 195 16.21 -8.23 -18.51
N THR A 196 15.80 -7.69 -19.66
CA THR A 196 14.95 -8.35 -20.66
C THR A 196 15.48 -8.05 -22.04
N GLN A 197 15.83 -9.08 -22.82
CA GLN A 197 16.38 -8.94 -24.17
C GLN A 197 15.45 -9.56 -25.20
N LYS A 198 15.04 -8.79 -26.21
CA LYS A 198 14.27 -9.30 -27.35
C LYS A 198 15.12 -10.27 -28.18
N LYS A 199 14.53 -11.39 -28.58
CA LYS A 199 15.11 -12.41 -29.46
C LYS A 199 14.10 -12.76 -30.54
N GLU A 200 14.54 -12.84 -31.77
CA GLU A 200 13.71 -13.26 -32.89
C GLU A 200 14.22 -14.60 -33.41
N ALA A 201 13.33 -15.57 -33.51
CA ALA A 201 13.65 -16.91 -33.99
C ALA A 201 12.46 -17.45 -34.80
N GLY A 202 12.67 -17.76 -36.08
CA GLY A 202 11.65 -18.34 -36.95
C GLY A 202 10.38 -17.48 -37.07
N GLY A 203 10.52 -16.16 -37.17
CA GLY A 203 9.38 -15.22 -37.28
C GLY A 203 8.59 -14.99 -35.99
N LYS A 204 9.00 -15.61 -34.88
CA LYS A 204 8.40 -15.38 -33.56
C LYS A 204 9.33 -14.56 -32.68
N THR A 205 8.75 -13.62 -31.94
CA THR A 205 9.46 -12.84 -30.93
C THR A 205 9.40 -13.58 -29.60
N PHE A 206 10.56 -13.69 -28.95
CA PHE A 206 10.72 -14.18 -27.59
C PHE A 206 11.56 -13.20 -26.78
N PHE A 207 11.52 -13.31 -25.47
CA PHE A 207 12.24 -12.45 -24.55
C PHE A 207 13.11 -13.30 -23.63
N ALA A 208 14.41 -13.05 -23.65
CA ALA A 208 15.36 -13.63 -22.71
C ALA A 208 15.42 -12.75 -21.46
N VAL A 209 14.84 -13.22 -20.37
CA VAL A 209 14.67 -12.48 -19.12
C VAL A 209 15.71 -12.96 -18.11
N GLY A 210 16.55 -12.03 -17.64
CA GLY A 210 17.45 -12.22 -16.51
C GLY A 210 16.79 -11.78 -15.21
N ALA A 211 16.67 -12.69 -14.24
CA ALA A 211 16.02 -12.41 -12.97
C ALA A 211 16.91 -12.82 -11.78
N GLN A 212 16.95 -11.98 -10.74
CA GLN A 212 17.65 -12.23 -9.49
C GLN A 212 16.69 -12.86 -8.48
N PHE A 213 17.12 -13.92 -7.79
CA PHE A 213 16.28 -14.55 -6.76
C PHE A 213 16.15 -13.64 -5.53
N LEU A 214 14.91 -13.42 -5.10
CA LEU A 214 14.59 -12.91 -3.77
C LEU A 214 14.48 -14.06 -2.77
N THR A 215 13.84 -15.15 -3.19
CA THR A 215 13.71 -16.40 -2.43
C THR A 215 13.79 -17.57 -3.41
N VAL A 216 14.43 -18.69 -3.05
CA VAL A 216 14.54 -19.87 -3.92
C VAL A 216 14.70 -21.14 -3.09
N ASN A 217 14.00 -22.20 -3.51
CA ASN A 217 14.20 -23.57 -3.05
C ASN A 217 14.56 -24.43 -4.27
N PHE A 218 15.74 -25.05 -4.26
CA PHE A 218 16.15 -26.04 -5.27
C PHE A 218 15.71 -27.44 -4.84
N ALA A 219 15.28 -28.27 -5.79
CA ALA A 219 14.84 -29.64 -5.51
C ALA A 219 15.99 -30.55 -5.03
N ASN A 220 17.20 -30.36 -5.57
CA ASN A 220 18.40 -31.10 -5.18
C ASN A 220 19.47 -30.13 -4.65
N PRO A 221 19.55 -29.89 -3.33
CA PRO A 221 20.59 -29.06 -2.73
C PRO A 221 21.97 -29.72 -2.71
N LYS A 222 22.11 -31.00 -3.11
CA LYS A 222 23.39 -31.77 -3.09
C LYS A 222 23.98 -32.09 -4.47
N GLY A 223 23.69 -31.27 -5.48
CA GLY A 223 24.31 -31.39 -6.82
C GLY A 223 25.29 -30.25 -7.09
N SER A 224 25.99 -30.31 -8.23
CA SER A 224 27.06 -29.43 -8.77
C SER A 224 27.12 -27.92 -8.42
N PHE A 225 26.09 -27.33 -7.81
CA PHE A 225 26.09 -25.99 -7.21
C PHE A 225 26.58 -25.93 -5.75
N PHE A 226 26.47 -27.05 -5.02
CA PHE A 226 26.72 -27.16 -3.58
C PHE A 226 27.67 -28.33 -3.27
N SER A 227 28.47 -28.74 -4.25
CA SER A 227 29.48 -29.77 -4.03
C SER A 227 30.50 -29.27 -3.00
N THR A 228 30.86 -30.14 -2.05
CA THR A 228 31.73 -29.96 -0.86
C THR A 228 31.00 -29.36 0.35
N ILE A 229 31.01 -29.93 1.56
CA ILE A 229 31.98 -30.82 2.23
C ILE A 229 31.22 -31.88 3.08
N ILE A 230 31.85 -33.04 3.25
CA ILE A 230 31.49 -34.16 4.16
C ILE A 230 31.51 -33.69 5.62
#